data_AF-A0A3M5WRC5-F1
#
_entry.id   AF-A0A3M5WRC5-F1
#
_cell.length_a   1.000
_cell.length_b   1.000
_cell.length_c   1.000
_cell.angle_alpha   90.00
_cell.angle_beta   90.00
_cell.angle_gamma   90.00
#
_symmetry.space_group_name_H-M   'P 1'
#
loop_
_entity.id
_entity.type
_entity.pdbx_description
1 polymer ?
#
loop_
_entity_poly.entity_id
_entity_poly.type
_entity_poly.pdbx_seq_one_letter_code
_entity_poly.pdbx_strand_id
1 'polypeptide(L)'
;MYQVNDGALSNGRVFAEITPGIPDGLKVDAQGNVWSSSKEGVQVFSASGELLGKLLVTAKDTGNLAFCSAGSQHWVYITAANKVLRMPVLVEGTGP
;
A
#
# COMPACT_ATOMS: atom_id res chain seq x y z
N MET A 1 -0.89 -13.98 -1.04
CA MET A 1 0.27 -14.25 -0.17
C MET A 1 0.86 -15.59 -0.54
N TYR A 2 2.18 -15.63 -0.71
CA TYR A 2 2.95 -16.84 -0.98
C TYR A 2 3.99 -17.02 0.13
N GLN A 3 4.35 -18.27 0.43
CA GLN A 3 5.58 -18.56 1.15
C GLN A 3 6.74 -18.52 0.15
N VAL A 4 7.84 -17.89 0.52
CA VAL A 4 9.05 -17.76 -0.31
C VAL A 4 10.14 -18.58 0.34
N ASN A 5 10.62 -19.63 -0.32
CA ASN A 5 11.75 -20.45 0.15
C ASN A 5 12.70 -20.69 -1.02
N ASP A 6 13.97 -20.34 -0.88
CA ASP A 6 15.04 -20.60 -1.86
C ASP A 6 14.66 -20.22 -3.32
N GLY A 7 14.04 -19.04 -3.49
CA GLY A 7 13.62 -18.54 -4.81
C GLY A 7 12.34 -19.18 -5.37
N ALA A 8 11.72 -20.12 -4.64
CA ALA A 8 10.45 -20.73 -5.00
C ALA A 8 9.28 -20.13 -4.22
N LEU A 9 8.12 -20.06 -4.87
CA LEU A 9 6.84 -19.63 -4.28
C LEU A 9 5.94 -20.86 -4.05
N SER A 10 5.36 -20.96 -2.86
CA SER A 10 4.41 -22.03 -2.52
C SER A 10 3.25 -21.52 -1.66
N ASN A 11 2.23 -22.36 -1.46
CA ASN A 11 1.12 -22.10 -0.52
C ASN A 11 0.40 -20.77 -0.75
N GLY A 12 0.10 -20.49 -2.02
CA GLY A 12 -0.64 -19.31 -2.45
C GLY A 12 -2.03 -19.22 -1.81
N ARG A 13 -2.32 -18.10 -1.16
CA ARG A 13 -3.63 -17.79 -0.58
C ARG A 13 -4.02 -16.34 -0.81
N VAL A 14 -5.32 -16.05 -0.75
CA VAL A 14 -5.81 -14.66 -0.70
C VAL A 14 -5.26 -13.99 0.56
N PHE A 15 -4.72 -12.79 0.41
CA PHE A 15 -4.23 -11.98 1.54
C PHE A 15 -5.32 -11.03 2.03
N ALA A 16 -5.87 -10.23 1.13
CA ALA A 16 -6.98 -9.32 1.37
C ALA A 16 -7.75 -9.10 0.07
N GLU A 17 -9.03 -8.75 0.19
CA GLU A 17 -9.87 -8.31 -0.92
C GLU A 17 -9.97 -6.78 -0.92
N ILE A 18 -9.74 -6.15 -2.06
CA ILE A 18 -9.98 -4.70 -2.20
C ILE A 18 -11.41 -4.48 -2.63
N THR A 19 -12.15 -3.69 -1.86
CA THR A 19 -13.46 -3.19 -2.27
C THR A 19 -13.66 -1.77 -1.72
N PRO A 20 -14.09 -0.81 -2.56
CA PRO A 20 -14.32 -0.92 -4.00
C PRO A 20 -13.03 -0.76 -4.85
N GLY A 21 -13.05 -1.29 -6.07
CA GLY A 21 -12.00 -1.09 -7.07
C GLY A 21 -11.08 -2.29 -7.24
N ILE A 22 -9.87 -2.03 -7.73
CA ILE A 22 -8.83 -3.03 -7.97
C ILE A 22 -7.53 -2.63 -7.25
N PRO A 23 -6.76 -3.60 -6.71
CA PRO A 23 -5.41 -3.36 -6.21
C PRO A 23 -4.42 -3.26 -7.37
N ASP A 24 -4.16 -2.05 -7.87
CA ASP A 24 -3.17 -1.86 -8.94
C ASP A 24 -1.75 -1.85 -8.34
N GLY A 25 -1.41 -0.78 -7.61
CA GLY A 25 -0.13 -0.65 -6.91
C GLY A 25 -0.25 -0.88 -5.41
N LEU A 26 0.75 -1.55 -4.84
CA LEU A 26 0.89 -1.73 -3.40
C LEU A 26 2.33 -1.49 -2.91
N LYS A 27 2.47 -1.19 -1.61
CA LYS A 27 3.73 -1.09 -0.88
C LYS A 27 3.58 -1.61 0.55
N VAL A 28 4.70 -1.96 1.17
CA VAL A 28 4.74 -2.41 2.57
C VAL A 28 5.50 -1.36 3.38
N ASP A 29 4.96 -0.98 4.53
CA ASP A 29 5.64 -0.10 5.48
C ASP A 29 6.59 -0.89 6.41
N ALA A 30 7.44 -0.21 7.17
CA ALA A 30 8.41 -0.87 8.06
C ALA A 30 7.78 -1.65 9.23
N GLN A 31 6.47 -1.54 9.45
CA GLN A 31 5.74 -2.34 10.44
C GLN A 31 5.12 -3.61 9.82
N GLY A 32 5.31 -3.82 8.52
CA GLY A 32 4.74 -4.96 7.78
C GLY A 32 3.30 -4.75 7.33
N ASN A 33 2.75 -3.53 7.44
CA ASN A 33 1.42 -3.26 6.91
C ASN A 33 1.49 -3.13 5.39
N VAL A 34 0.49 -3.67 4.70
CA VAL A 34 0.35 -3.60 3.24
C VAL A 34 -0.60 -2.47 2.88
N TRP A 35 -0.09 -1.50 2.15
CA TRP A 35 -0.84 -0.36 1.63
C TRP A 35 -1.15 -0.62 0.16
N SER A 36 -2.42 -0.73 -0.20
CA SER A 36 -2.88 -0.99 -1.57
C SER A 36 -3.70 0.16 -2.11
N SER A 37 -3.50 0.50 -3.38
CA SER A 37 -4.43 1.37 -4.11
C SER A 37 -5.82 0.73 -4.22
N SER A 38 -6.82 1.58 -4.39
CA SER A 38 -8.22 1.23 -4.58
C SER A 38 -8.96 2.33 -5.34
N LYS A 39 -10.27 2.14 -5.58
CA LYS A 39 -11.10 3.15 -6.26
C LYS A 39 -11.24 4.44 -5.45
N GLU A 40 -11.23 4.36 -4.13
CA GLU A 40 -11.51 5.51 -3.24
C GLU A 40 -10.24 6.13 -2.63
N GLY A 41 -9.08 5.55 -2.91
CA GLY A 41 -7.82 5.92 -2.26
C GLY A 41 -7.00 4.70 -1.87
N VAL A 42 -6.32 4.76 -0.73
CA VAL A 42 -5.46 3.66 -0.26
C VAL A 42 -6.13 2.90 0.87
N GLN A 43 -6.11 1.57 0.81
CA GLN A 43 -6.52 0.68 1.92
C GLN A 43 -5.28 0.09 2.57
N VAL A 44 -5.22 0.14 3.90
CA VAL A 44 -4.07 -0.31 4.69
C VAL A 44 -4.47 -1.56 5.47
N PHE A 45 -3.69 -2.63 5.28
CA PHE A 45 -3.91 -3.92 5.92
C PHE A 45 -2.75 -4.26 6.84
N SER A 46 -3.02 -4.93 7.95
CA SER A 46 -1.98 -5.51 8.80
C SER A 46 -1.23 -6.61 8.08
N ALA A 47 -0.10 -7.08 8.64
CA ALA A 47 0.65 -8.22 8.10
C ALA A 47 -0.17 -9.53 8.03
N SER A 48 -1.30 -9.64 8.75
CA SER A 48 -2.23 -10.76 8.70
C SER A 48 -3.38 -10.59 7.69
N GLY A 49 -3.48 -9.44 7.02
CA GLY A 49 -4.54 -9.13 6.05
C GLY A 49 -5.79 -8.46 6.65
N GLU A 50 -5.74 -8.04 7.92
CA GLU A 50 -6.84 -7.29 8.54
C GLU A 50 -6.85 -5.84 8.05
N LEU A 51 -8.01 -5.31 7.66
CA LEU A 51 -8.14 -3.90 7.25
C LEU A 51 -7.97 -2.98 8.47
N LEU A 52 -6.87 -2.22 8.52
CA LEU A 52 -6.59 -1.24 9.56
C LEU A 52 -7.29 0.10 9.30
N GLY A 53 -7.45 0.47 8.03
CA GLY A 53 -8.09 1.73 7.67
C GLY A 53 -7.96 2.10 6.20
N LYS A 54 -8.50 3.27 5.86
CA LYS A 54 -8.49 3.83 4.50
C LYS A 54 -8.04 5.29 4.50
N LEU A 55 -7.22 5.64 3.52
CA LEU A 55 -6.91 7.02 3.17
C LEU A 55 -7.78 7.39 1.98
N LEU A 56 -8.82 8.19 2.22
CA LEU A 56 -9.71 8.64 1.16
C LEU A 56 -9.05 9.72 0.32
N VAL A 57 -9.09 9.54 -1.00
CA VAL A 57 -8.50 10.46 -1.97
C VAL A 57 -9.58 10.94 -2.92
N THR A 58 -9.76 12.26 -3.00
CA THR A 58 -10.73 12.88 -3.92
C THR A 58 -10.21 12.83 -5.37
N ALA A 59 -10.35 11.67 -6.00
CA ALA A 59 -10.03 11.37 -7.39
C ALA A 59 -10.96 10.27 -7.93
N LYS A 60 -10.85 9.96 -9.22
CA LYS A 60 -11.62 8.86 -9.84
C LYS A 60 -11.17 7.48 -9.33
N ASP A 61 -9.86 7.31 -9.20
CA ASP A 61 -9.17 6.11 -8.73
C ASP A 61 -7.75 6.48 -8.27
N THR A 62 -7.11 5.54 -7.58
CA THR A 62 -5.67 5.59 -7.31
C THR A 62 -4.98 4.41 -7.99
N GLY A 63 -3.86 4.70 -8.66
CA GLY A 63 -3.12 3.70 -9.41
C GLY A 63 -2.01 3.08 -8.57
N ASN A 64 -1.19 3.90 -7.91
CA ASN A 64 -0.02 3.41 -7.19
C ASN A 64 0.35 4.31 -6.01
N LEU A 65 1.30 3.85 -5.22
CA LEU A 65 1.90 4.61 -4.14
C LEU A 65 3.37 4.21 -3.93
N ALA A 66 4.13 5.13 -3.31
CA ALA A 66 5.51 4.92 -2.91
C ALA A 66 5.83 5.70 -1.64
N PHE A 67 6.59 5.08 -0.73
CA PHE A 67 7.15 5.77 0.43
C PHE A 67 8.43 6.51 0.04
N CYS A 68 8.66 7.65 0.69
CA CYS A 68 9.90 8.41 0.55
C CYS A 68 10.24 9.05 1.90
N SER A 69 11.46 8.84 2.37
CA SER A 69 11.98 9.39 3.61
C SER A 69 13.13 10.35 3.31
N ALA A 70 13.15 11.50 3.98
CA ALA A 70 14.24 12.47 3.90
C ALA A 70 14.56 12.98 5.32
N GLY A 71 15.72 12.57 5.86
CA GLY A 71 16.03 12.77 7.27
C GLY A 71 15.00 12.05 8.16
N SER A 72 14.43 12.76 9.14
CA SER A 72 13.38 12.25 10.03
C SER A 72 11.95 12.40 9.49
N GLN A 73 11.78 12.89 8.26
CA GLN A 73 10.47 13.11 7.67
C GLN A 73 10.11 11.99 6.70
N HIS A 74 8.92 11.42 6.86
CA HIS A 74 8.40 10.37 6.01
C HIS A 74 7.17 10.86 5.23
N TRP A 75 7.06 10.39 3.99
CA TRP A 75 5.98 10.73 3.06
C TRP A 75 5.47 9.47 2.36
N VAL A 76 4.19 9.47 2.04
CA VAL A 76 3.63 8.62 1.00
C VAL A 76 3.25 9.48 -0.21
N TYR A 77 3.70 9.07 -1.39
CA TYR A 77 3.31 9.62 -2.67
C TYR A 77 2.24 8.73 -3.29
N ILE A 78 1.21 9.32 -3.90
CA ILE A 78 0.05 8.60 -4.44
C ILE A 78 -0.23 9.12 -5.85
N THR A 79 -0.34 8.23 -6.83
CA THR A 79 -0.85 8.57 -8.16
C THR A 79 -2.37 8.40 -8.15
N ALA A 80 -3.10 9.45 -8.48
CA ALA A 80 -4.55 9.53 -8.34
C ALA A 80 -5.18 10.16 -9.58
N ALA A 81 -5.61 9.32 -10.53
CA ALA A 81 -6.02 9.70 -11.87
C ALA A 81 -5.04 10.69 -12.52
N ASN A 82 -5.43 11.97 -12.64
CA ASN A 82 -4.63 13.03 -13.26
C ASN A 82 -3.75 13.82 -12.26
N LYS A 83 -3.50 13.28 -11.07
CA LYS A 83 -2.75 13.96 -10.00
C LYS A 83 -1.65 13.06 -9.42
N VAL A 84 -0.59 13.69 -8.94
CA VAL A 84 0.35 13.10 -7.98
C VAL A 84 0.22 13.86 -6.67
N LEU A 85 -0.14 13.15 -5.61
CA LEU A 85 -0.33 13.70 -4.27
C LEU A 85 0.80 13.21 -3.36
N ARG A 86 1.08 13.95 -2.28
CA ARG A 86 1.90 13.46 -1.18
C ARG A 86 1.27 13.83 0.15
N MET A 87 1.46 12.98 1.15
CA MET A 87 0.98 13.19 2.52
C MET A 87 2.09 12.79 3.51
N PRO A 88 2.32 13.57 4.58
CA PRO A 88 3.25 13.16 5.61
C PRO A 88 2.70 11.93 6.33
N VAL A 89 3.58 10.99 6.66
CA VAL A 89 3.22 9.77 7.40
C VAL A 89 4.20 9.57 8.56
N LEU A 90 3.81 8.74 9.52
CA LEU A 90 4.63 8.40 10.69
C LEU A 90 5.52 7.17 10.47
N VAL A 91 5.38 6.51 9.32
CA VAL A 91 6.07 5.26 8.99
C VAL A 91 6.90 5.45 7.74
N GLU A 92 8.06 4.81 7.71
CA GLU A 92 8.84 4.64 6.49
C GLU A 92 8.37 3.40 5.71
N GLY A 93 8.73 3.35 4.42
CA GLY A 93 8.56 2.14 3.62
C GLY A 93 9.53 1.05 4.08
N THR A 94 9.21 -0.22 3.83
CA THR A 94 10.20 -1.29 3.99
C THR A 94 11.43 -0.96 3.12
N GLY A 95 12.62 -1.02 3.73
CA GLY A 95 13.88 -0.81 3.02
C GLY A 95 14.12 -1.85 1.92
N PRO A 96 15.07 -1.59 1.01
CA PRO A 96 15.51 -2.57 0.00
C PRO A 96 16.15 -3.82 0.62
#